data_AF-A0A451BPN2-F1
#
_entry.id   AF-A0A451BPN2-F1
#
_cell.length_a   1.000
_cell.length_b   1.000
_cell.length_c   1.000
_cell.angle_alpha   90.00
_cell.angle_beta   90.00
_cell.angle_gamma   90.00
#
_symmetry.space_group_name_H-M   'P 1'
#
loop_
_entity.id
_entity.type
_entity.pdbx_description
1 polymer ?
#
loop_
_entity_poly.entity_id
_entity_poly.type
_entity_poly.pdbx_seq_one_letter_code
_entity_poly.pdbx_strand_id
1 'polypeptide(L)'
;MTDQELKELVASLAAFHKEARGEIRELRAAQRETDRQLKATDLQLKETDQQLKESIEEARLRSKETDRQIKELGKQIGGLGRKFGGLTEGMAYPSMKKLLRERFHMEFIVPRVEITRNGKNMELDVFGYSNGSLNRAVVVEVKSRLDQEGIEQMDRIMARFDEFLPEHSDKRRFGIVAAVDCSPEMKNQVRQRGFYLARIQDELFVLDSPESFRPRYFGCV
;
A
#
# COMPACT_ATOMS: atom_id res chain seq x y z
N MET A 1 49.89 -82.18 -35.36
CA MET A 1 48.75 -81.52 -36.01
C MET A 1 48.64 -82.09 -37.41
N THR A 2 47.52 -82.71 -37.74
CA THR A 2 47.28 -83.30 -39.06
C THR A 2 46.85 -82.20 -40.05
N ASP A 3 47.05 -82.41 -41.35
CA ASP A 3 46.63 -81.45 -42.40
C ASP A 3 45.13 -81.12 -42.35
N GLN A 4 44.34 -82.06 -41.79
CA GLN A 4 42.90 -81.95 -41.61
C GLN A 4 42.53 -81.02 -40.42
N GLU A 5 43.23 -81.14 -39.29
CA GLU A 5 43.08 -80.23 -38.14
C GLU A 5 43.48 -78.79 -38.50
N LEU A 6 44.54 -78.61 -39.32
CA LEU A 6 44.96 -77.29 -39.79
C LEU A 6 43.90 -76.64 -40.69
N LYS A 7 43.26 -77.40 -41.59
CA LYS A 7 42.16 -76.92 -42.44
C LYS A 7 40.93 -76.53 -41.64
N GLU A 8 40.55 -77.32 -40.64
CA GLU A 8 39.42 -77.00 -39.75
C GLU A 8 39.67 -75.72 -38.94
N LEU A 9 40.88 -75.54 -38.41
CA LEU A 9 41.25 -74.33 -37.69
C LEU A 9 41.18 -73.09 -38.58
N VAL A 10 41.72 -73.16 -39.80
CA VAL A 10 41.67 -72.07 -40.79
C VAL A 10 40.23 -71.75 -41.20
N ALA A 11 39.38 -72.77 -41.39
CA ALA A 11 37.97 -72.57 -41.70
C ALA A 11 37.21 -71.89 -40.54
N SER A 12 37.47 -72.29 -39.29
CA SER A 12 36.86 -71.67 -38.11
C SER A 12 37.30 -70.21 -37.94
N LEU A 13 38.58 -69.91 -38.18
CA LEU A 13 39.13 -68.56 -38.10
C LEU A 13 38.54 -67.66 -39.20
N ALA A 14 38.32 -68.19 -40.39
CA ALA A 14 37.66 -67.48 -41.49
C ALA A 14 36.18 -67.17 -41.17
N ALA A 15 35.47 -68.12 -40.55
CA ALA A 15 34.09 -67.91 -40.09
C ALA A 15 34.03 -66.83 -39.01
N PHE A 16 34.89 -66.92 -37.98
CA PHE A 16 34.98 -65.94 -36.91
C PHE A 16 35.35 -64.54 -37.42
N HIS A 17 36.29 -64.44 -38.35
CA HIS A 17 36.66 -63.16 -38.96
C HIS A 17 35.48 -62.56 -39.76
N LYS A 18 34.66 -63.40 -40.41
CA LYS A 18 33.46 -62.95 -41.13
C LYS A 18 32.39 -62.43 -40.18
N GLU A 19 32.14 -63.12 -39.07
CA GLU A 19 31.24 -62.67 -37.98
C GLU A 19 31.72 -61.36 -37.34
N ALA A 20 32.99 -61.28 -36.93
CA ALA A 20 33.56 -60.07 -36.34
C ALA A 20 33.48 -58.86 -37.29
N ARG A 21 33.65 -59.06 -38.61
CA ARG A 21 33.42 -58.00 -39.61
C ARG A 21 31.95 -57.58 -39.71
N GLY A 22 31.02 -58.51 -39.49
CA GLY A 22 29.59 -58.23 -39.38
C GLY A 22 29.29 -57.34 -38.19
N GLU A 23 29.72 -57.76 -36.99
CA GLU A 23 29.54 -57.01 -35.74
C GLU A 23 30.17 -55.61 -35.80
N ILE A 24 31.39 -55.48 -36.36
CA ILE A 24 32.04 -54.17 -36.55
C ILE A 24 31.23 -53.26 -37.48
N ARG A 25 30.58 -53.81 -38.51
CA ARG A 25 29.72 -53.02 -39.41
C ARG A 25 28.46 -52.55 -38.70
N GLU A 26 27.84 -53.41 -37.90
CA GLU A 26 26.66 -53.06 -37.09
C GLU A 26 27.00 -52.02 -36.03
N LEU A 27 28.10 -52.18 -35.30
CA LEU A 27 28.60 -51.18 -34.35
C LEU A 27 28.84 -49.82 -35.00
N ARG A 28 29.45 -49.79 -36.20
CA ARG A 28 29.66 -48.54 -36.94
C ARG A 28 28.34 -47.91 -37.41
N ALA A 29 27.34 -48.71 -37.76
CA ALA A 29 26.03 -48.22 -38.12
C ALA A 29 25.30 -47.64 -36.90
N ALA A 30 25.32 -48.34 -35.77
CA ALA A 30 24.77 -47.88 -34.50
C ALA A 30 25.44 -46.58 -34.03
N GLN A 31 26.77 -46.48 -34.11
CA GLN A 31 27.51 -45.29 -33.71
C GLN A 31 27.17 -44.07 -34.58
N ARG A 32 27.00 -44.26 -35.90
CA ARG A 32 26.53 -43.19 -36.80
C ARG A 32 25.10 -42.74 -36.49
N GLU A 33 24.24 -43.66 -36.08
CA GLU A 33 22.88 -43.34 -35.69
C GLU A 33 22.86 -42.57 -34.36
N THR A 34 23.67 -42.98 -33.38
CA THR A 34 23.86 -42.23 -32.12
C THR A 34 24.38 -40.81 -32.38
N ASP A 35 25.38 -40.65 -33.26
CA ASP A 35 25.90 -39.32 -33.64
C ASP A 35 24.82 -38.42 -34.28
N ARG A 36 23.91 -39.01 -35.06
CA ARG A 36 22.78 -38.26 -35.66
C ARG A 36 21.78 -37.84 -34.60
N GLN A 37 21.43 -38.76 -33.69
CA GLN A 37 20.51 -38.47 -32.59
C GLN A 37 21.07 -37.37 -31.67
N LEU A 38 22.35 -37.47 -31.30
CA LEU A 38 23.02 -36.43 -30.49
C LEU A 38 22.98 -35.07 -31.16
N LYS A 39 23.28 -34.98 -32.47
CA LYS A 39 23.18 -33.70 -33.21
C LYS A 39 21.76 -33.15 -33.26
N ALA A 40 20.76 -34.02 -33.41
CA ALA A 40 19.36 -33.60 -33.40
C ALA A 40 18.93 -33.08 -32.02
N THR A 41 19.34 -33.75 -30.94
CA THR A 41 19.09 -33.32 -29.56
C THR A 41 19.77 -31.99 -29.26
N ASP A 42 21.02 -31.80 -29.71
CA ASP A 42 21.76 -30.54 -29.53
C ASP A 42 21.05 -29.35 -30.21
N LEU A 43 20.46 -29.57 -31.39
CA LEU A 43 19.68 -28.56 -32.09
C LEU A 43 18.38 -28.24 -31.34
N GLN A 44 17.64 -29.25 -30.88
CA GLN A 44 16.42 -29.05 -30.09
C GLN A 44 16.69 -28.32 -28.77
N LEU A 45 17.79 -28.64 -28.09
CA LEU A 45 18.18 -27.95 -26.85
C LEU A 45 18.48 -26.48 -27.11
N LYS A 46 19.21 -26.15 -28.18
CA LYS A 46 19.48 -24.75 -28.55
C LYS A 46 18.20 -23.97 -28.86
N GLU A 47 17.26 -24.59 -29.57
CA GLU A 47 15.98 -23.97 -29.89
C GLU A 47 15.14 -23.75 -28.63
N THR A 48 15.10 -24.74 -27.73
CA THR A 48 14.40 -24.65 -26.44
C THR A 48 15.00 -23.55 -25.54
N ASP A 49 16.34 -23.46 -25.46
CA ASP A 49 17.04 -22.42 -24.72
C ASP A 49 16.74 -21.02 -25.27
N GLN A 50 16.61 -20.89 -26.59
CA GLN A 50 16.25 -19.63 -27.23
C GLN A 50 14.81 -19.23 -26.90
N GLN A 51 13.85 -20.16 -27.07
CA GLN A 51 12.44 -19.91 -26.73
C GLN A 51 12.25 -19.58 -25.24
N LEU A 52 13.01 -20.24 -24.36
CA LEU A 52 12.98 -19.95 -22.93
C LEU A 52 13.50 -18.54 -22.62
N LYS A 53 14.59 -18.11 -23.24
CA LYS A 53 15.13 -16.74 -23.08
C LYS A 53 14.14 -15.69 -23.55
N GLU A 54 13.52 -15.90 -24.71
CA GLU A 54 12.49 -15.01 -25.26
C GLU A 54 11.28 -14.93 -24.32
N SER A 55 10.81 -16.07 -23.82
CA SER A 55 9.68 -16.13 -22.88
C SER A 55 9.99 -15.43 -21.55
N ILE A 56 11.20 -15.59 -21.01
CA ILE A 56 11.64 -14.91 -19.79
C ILE A 56 11.68 -13.39 -20.00
N GLU A 57 12.19 -12.93 -21.15
CA GLU A 57 12.27 -11.50 -21.43
C GLU A 57 10.88 -10.88 -21.64
N GLU A 58 9.99 -11.56 -22.36
CA GLU A 58 8.59 -11.15 -22.48
C GLU A 58 7.89 -11.08 -21.13
N ALA A 59 8.06 -12.11 -20.28
CA ALA A 59 7.50 -12.12 -18.93
C ALA A 59 8.04 -10.95 -18.10
N ARG A 60 9.33 -10.63 -18.22
CA ARG A 60 9.96 -9.51 -17.53
C ARG A 60 9.42 -8.16 -18.00
N LEU A 61 9.21 -7.98 -19.31
CA LEU A 61 8.61 -6.77 -19.86
C LEU A 61 7.17 -6.60 -19.42
N ARG A 62 6.36 -7.67 -19.49
CA ARG A 62 4.98 -7.66 -19.00
C ARG A 62 4.90 -7.32 -17.51
N SER A 63 5.76 -7.93 -16.69
CA SER A 63 5.82 -7.64 -15.25
C SER A 63 6.14 -6.18 -14.97
N LYS A 64 7.11 -5.57 -15.67
CA LYS A 64 7.44 -4.16 -15.52
C LYS A 64 6.28 -3.24 -15.89
N GLU A 65 5.55 -3.58 -16.96
CA GLU A 65 4.37 -2.82 -17.39
C GLU A 65 3.24 -2.94 -16.36
N THR A 66 2.97 -4.14 -15.84
CA THR A 66 2.01 -4.34 -14.75
C THR A 66 2.38 -3.54 -13.50
N ASP A 67 3.65 -3.54 -13.08
CA ASP A 67 4.11 -2.75 -11.93
C ASP A 67 3.87 -1.25 -12.14
N ARG A 68 4.07 -0.77 -13.37
CA ARG A 68 3.82 0.64 -13.73
C ARG A 68 2.32 0.96 -13.66
N GLN A 69 1.47 0.11 -14.22
CA GLN A 69 0.02 0.27 -14.19
C GLN A 69 -0.52 0.26 -12.76
N ILE A 70 -0.04 -0.65 -11.90
CA ILE A 70 -0.40 -0.70 -10.48
C ILE A 70 -0.02 0.61 -9.77
N LYS A 71 1.18 1.15 -10.03
CA LYS A 71 1.62 2.43 -9.45
C LYS A 71 0.77 3.60 -9.93
N GLU A 72 0.41 3.65 -11.21
CA GLU A 72 -0.43 4.70 -11.77
C GLU A 72 -1.87 4.64 -11.20
N LEU A 73 -2.44 3.44 -11.10
CA LEU A 73 -3.73 3.22 -10.44
C LEU A 73 -3.69 3.65 -8.97
N GLY A 74 -2.64 3.29 -8.23
CA GLY A 74 -2.46 3.72 -6.83
C GLY A 74 -2.44 5.25 -6.69
N LYS A 75 -1.77 5.96 -7.60
CA LYS A 75 -1.77 7.44 -7.63
C LYS A 75 -3.16 8.02 -7.92
N GLN A 76 -3.90 7.44 -8.87
CA GLN A 76 -5.24 7.90 -9.22
C GLN A 76 -6.24 7.66 -8.08
N ILE A 77 -6.22 6.47 -7.48
CA ILE A 77 -7.06 6.12 -6.32
C ILE A 77 -6.75 7.04 -5.13
N GLY A 78 -5.47 7.26 -4.82
CA GLY A 78 -5.07 8.20 -3.77
C GLY A 78 -5.49 9.65 -4.08
N GLY A 79 -5.46 10.06 -5.35
CA GLY A 79 -5.96 11.35 -5.80
C GLY A 79 -7.48 11.52 -5.60
N LEU A 80 -8.26 10.46 -5.80
CA LEU A 80 -9.70 10.46 -5.52
C LEU A 80 -9.98 10.60 -4.02
N GLY A 81 -9.26 9.84 -3.17
CA GLY A 81 -9.40 9.93 -1.72
C GLY A 81 -9.22 11.35 -1.18
N ARG A 82 -8.17 12.06 -1.64
CA ARG A 82 -7.94 13.48 -1.28
C ARG A 82 -9.09 14.40 -1.70
N LYS A 83 -9.66 14.20 -2.90
CA LYS A 83 -10.80 15.01 -3.37
C LYS A 83 -12.05 14.79 -2.54
N PHE A 84 -12.34 13.54 -2.15
CA PHE A 84 -13.47 13.22 -1.28
C PHE A 84 -13.30 13.82 0.13
N GLY A 85 -12.08 13.80 0.68
CA GLY A 85 -11.73 14.48 1.93
C GLY A 85 -12.02 15.98 1.85
N GLY A 86 -11.42 16.67 0.87
CA GLY A 86 -11.60 18.12 0.70
C GLY A 86 -13.04 18.56 0.41
N LEU A 87 -13.87 17.70 -0.20
CA LEU A 87 -15.30 17.93 -0.37
C LEU A 87 -16.06 17.81 0.96
N THR A 88 -15.72 16.79 1.77
CA THR A 88 -16.32 16.59 3.09
C THR A 88 -15.99 17.77 4.01
N GLU A 89 -14.74 18.23 4.03
CA GLU A 89 -14.33 19.44 4.76
C GLU A 89 -15.09 20.68 4.29
N GLY A 90 -15.22 20.86 2.97
CA GLY A 90 -15.94 21.98 2.37
C GLY A 90 -17.41 22.02 2.79
N MET A 91 -18.05 20.85 2.91
CA MET A 91 -19.43 20.72 3.41
C MET A 91 -19.53 20.91 4.92
N ALA A 92 -18.53 20.47 5.69
CA ALA A 92 -18.54 20.56 7.14
C ALA A 92 -18.31 21.99 7.64
N TYR A 93 -17.50 22.78 6.93
CA TYR A 93 -17.05 24.09 7.42
C TYR A 93 -18.18 25.07 7.80
N PRO A 94 -19.25 25.29 7.01
CA PRO A 94 -20.33 26.19 7.40
C PRO A 94 -20.97 25.80 8.74
N SER A 95 -21.20 24.49 8.93
CA SER A 95 -21.75 23.93 10.16
C SER A 95 -20.77 24.08 11.33
N MET A 96 -19.49 23.78 11.12
CA MET A 96 -18.45 23.95 12.14
C MET A 96 -18.28 25.41 12.54
N LYS A 97 -18.28 26.33 11.58
CA LYS A 97 -18.21 27.77 11.85
C LYS A 97 -19.37 28.22 12.74
N LYS A 98 -20.59 27.79 12.42
CA LYS A 98 -21.78 28.08 13.24
C LYS A 98 -21.64 27.49 14.65
N LEU A 99 -21.28 26.22 14.73
CA LEU A 99 -21.10 25.50 16.00
C LEU A 99 -20.05 26.18 16.89
N LEU A 100 -18.87 26.49 16.36
CA LEU A 100 -17.77 27.12 17.08
C LEU A 100 -18.13 28.54 17.55
N ARG A 101 -18.88 29.31 16.74
CA ARG A 101 -19.39 30.64 17.14
C ARG A 101 -20.41 30.55 18.27
N GLU A 102 -21.45 29.75 18.07
CA GLU A 102 -22.64 29.78 18.91
C GLU A 102 -22.46 29.00 20.22
N ARG A 103 -21.80 27.84 20.16
CA ARG A 103 -21.69 26.93 21.31
C ARG A 103 -20.39 27.08 22.08
N PHE A 104 -19.32 27.44 21.38
CA PHE A 104 -17.98 27.53 21.98
C PHE A 104 -17.44 28.95 22.05
N HIS A 105 -18.17 29.94 21.52
CA HIS A 105 -17.82 31.36 21.55
C HIS A 105 -16.43 31.66 20.98
N MET A 106 -16.06 30.98 19.90
CA MET A 106 -14.81 31.23 19.19
C MET A 106 -14.90 32.57 18.44
N GLU A 107 -13.89 33.42 18.63
CA GLU A 107 -13.83 34.75 18.02
C GLU A 107 -13.18 34.70 16.64
N PHE A 108 -12.20 33.84 16.49
CA PHE A 108 -11.50 33.55 15.24
C PHE A 108 -11.78 32.11 14.85
N ILE A 109 -12.08 31.90 13.57
CA ILE A 109 -12.34 30.59 12.99
C ILE A 109 -11.76 30.59 11.58
N VAL A 110 -10.83 29.67 11.34
CA VAL A 110 -10.08 29.56 10.09
C VAL A 110 -10.14 28.12 9.60
N PRO A 111 -10.63 27.87 8.36
CA PRO A 111 -10.56 26.56 7.75
C PRO A 111 -9.19 26.33 7.11
N ARG A 112 -8.81 25.06 6.91
CA ARG A 112 -7.64 24.63 6.12
C ARG A 112 -6.36 25.35 6.53
N VAL A 113 -6.02 25.23 7.81
CA VAL A 113 -4.79 25.83 8.34
C VAL A 113 -3.62 24.92 7.99
N GLU A 114 -2.70 25.42 7.17
CA GLU A 114 -1.43 24.76 6.85
C GLU A 114 -0.29 25.45 7.60
N ILE A 115 0.49 24.67 8.35
CA ILE A 115 1.57 25.18 9.20
C ILE A 115 2.87 24.47 8.82
N THR A 116 3.89 25.23 8.43
CA THR A 116 5.24 24.73 8.22
C THR A 116 6.18 25.33 9.25
N ARG A 117 6.84 24.49 10.06
CA ARG A 117 7.79 24.94 11.09
C ARG A 117 8.92 23.92 11.24
N ASN A 118 10.16 24.40 11.27
CA ASN A 118 11.36 23.56 11.41
C ASN A 118 11.43 22.38 10.43
N GLY A 119 10.99 22.60 9.18
CA GLY A 119 10.94 21.56 8.14
C GLY A 119 9.86 20.48 8.33
N LYS A 120 8.93 20.69 9.27
CA LYS A 120 7.79 19.80 9.53
C LYS A 120 6.49 20.52 9.18
N ASN A 121 5.49 19.74 8.81
CA ASN A 121 4.17 20.24 8.41
C ASN A 121 3.07 19.73 9.34
N MET A 122 2.05 20.54 9.55
CA MET A 122 0.80 20.19 10.22
C MET A 122 -0.36 20.87 9.48
N GLU A 123 -1.45 20.13 9.30
CA GLU A 123 -2.69 20.62 8.71
C GLU A 123 -3.81 20.49 9.73
N LEU A 124 -4.69 21.49 9.79
CA LEU A 124 -5.89 21.50 10.62
C LEU A 124 -7.10 21.84 9.72
N ASP A 125 -8.12 20.99 9.70
CA ASP A 125 -9.29 21.22 8.84
C ASP A 125 -10.06 22.47 9.26
N VAL A 126 -10.26 22.66 10.57
CA VAL A 126 -10.74 23.92 11.15
C VAL A 126 -10.02 24.22 12.45
N PHE A 127 -9.52 25.44 12.58
CA PHE A 127 -8.98 25.95 13.82
C PHE A 127 -9.79 27.15 14.31
N GLY A 128 -10.19 27.13 15.57
CA GLY A 128 -10.89 28.23 16.21
C GLY A 128 -10.22 28.63 17.51
N TYR A 129 -10.23 29.93 17.83
CA TYR A 129 -9.77 30.39 19.13
C TYR A 129 -10.51 31.65 19.59
N SER A 130 -10.48 31.88 20.90
CA SER A 130 -10.87 33.14 21.52
C SER A 130 -9.80 33.61 22.51
N ASN A 131 -9.68 34.92 22.63
CA ASN A 131 -8.84 35.57 23.64
C ASN A 131 -9.72 36.05 24.82
N GLY A 132 -9.10 36.61 25.86
CA GLY A 132 -9.84 37.17 26.99
C GLY A 132 -10.34 36.11 27.99
N SER A 133 -11.56 36.25 28.49
CA SER A 133 -12.06 35.49 29.65
C SER A 133 -12.16 33.98 29.44
N LEU A 134 -12.38 33.52 28.20
CA LEU A 134 -12.41 32.10 27.87
C LEU A 134 -10.99 31.53 27.70
N ASN A 135 -10.12 32.28 27.02
CA ASN A 135 -8.78 31.90 26.56
C ASN A 135 -8.68 30.44 26.06
N ARG A 136 -9.38 30.12 24.96
CA ARG A 136 -9.47 28.74 24.44
C ARG A 136 -9.10 28.64 22.98
N ALA A 137 -8.66 27.44 22.60
CA ALA A 137 -8.50 27.03 21.22
C ALA A 137 -9.20 25.69 20.96
N VAL A 138 -9.68 25.51 19.74
CA VAL A 138 -10.41 24.32 19.31
C VAL A 138 -9.86 23.89 17.96
N VAL A 139 -9.51 22.61 17.86
CA VAL A 139 -9.18 21.96 16.60
C VAL A 139 -10.34 21.08 16.18
N VAL A 140 -10.73 21.16 14.92
CA VAL A 140 -11.69 20.25 14.31
C VAL A 140 -11.00 19.44 13.23
N GLU A 141 -11.18 18.12 13.28
CA GLU A 141 -10.80 17.18 12.23
C GLU A 141 -12.08 16.62 11.60
N VAL A 142 -12.15 16.60 10.27
CA VAL A 142 -13.31 16.21 9.49
C VAL A 142 -13.00 14.90 8.74
N LYS A 143 -13.85 13.88 8.95
CA LYS A 143 -13.75 12.58 8.29
C LYS A 143 -15.02 12.25 7.51
N SER A 144 -14.85 11.73 6.29
CA SER A 144 -15.96 11.13 5.54
C SER A 144 -16.45 9.85 6.22
N ARG A 145 -15.51 8.98 6.60
CA ARG A 145 -15.74 7.81 7.44
C ARG A 145 -14.74 7.85 8.58
N LEU A 146 -15.22 7.79 9.81
CA LEU A 146 -14.33 7.75 10.96
C LEU A 146 -13.84 6.32 11.19
N ASP A 147 -12.53 6.20 11.31
CA ASP A 147 -11.81 5.00 11.72
C ASP A 147 -10.83 5.31 12.86
N GLN A 148 -10.12 4.29 13.32
CA GLN A 148 -9.12 4.39 14.39
C GLN A 148 -8.01 5.40 14.05
N GLU A 149 -7.55 5.41 12.80
CA GLU A 149 -6.49 6.30 12.35
C GLU A 149 -6.91 7.77 12.40
N GLY A 150 -8.17 8.09 12.06
CA GLY A 150 -8.72 9.43 12.19
C GLY A 150 -8.74 9.95 13.64
N ILE A 151 -9.02 9.08 14.62
CA ILE A 151 -8.95 9.44 16.04
C ILE A 151 -7.50 9.68 16.47
N GLU A 152 -6.59 8.79 16.07
CA GLU A 152 -5.17 8.92 16.37
C GLU A 152 -4.53 10.15 15.70
N GLN A 153 -5.03 10.57 14.55
CA GLN A 153 -4.62 11.80 13.91
C GLN A 153 -4.93 13.01 14.79
N MET A 154 -6.14 13.10 15.36
CA MET A 154 -6.49 14.15 16.32
C MET A 154 -5.55 14.13 17.54
N ASP A 155 -5.25 12.96 18.10
CA ASP A 155 -4.29 12.85 19.20
C ASP A 155 -2.89 13.35 18.82
N ARG A 156 -2.40 13.00 17.62
CA ARG A 156 -1.11 13.48 17.10
C ARG A 156 -1.11 15.00 16.93
N ILE A 157 -2.19 15.58 16.41
CA ILE A 157 -2.34 17.02 16.26
C ILE A 157 -2.27 17.70 17.63
N MET A 158 -3.09 17.26 18.58
CA MET A 158 -3.15 17.86 19.91
C MET A 158 -1.85 17.69 20.70
N ALA A 159 -1.16 16.55 20.57
CA ALA A 159 0.13 16.29 21.22
C ALA A 159 1.26 17.18 20.69
N ARG A 160 1.21 17.51 19.40
CA ARG A 160 2.22 18.35 18.74
C ARG A 160 1.81 19.80 18.63
N PHE A 161 0.65 20.18 19.16
CA PHE A 161 0.09 21.52 18.95
C PHE A 161 1.07 22.63 19.36
N ASP A 162 1.76 22.51 20.50
CA ASP A 162 2.71 23.54 20.97
C ASP A 162 3.99 23.64 20.12
N GLU A 163 4.35 22.56 19.42
CA GLU A 163 5.45 22.56 18.44
C GLU A 163 5.12 23.48 17.26
N PHE A 164 3.84 23.52 16.86
CA PHE A 164 3.39 24.23 15.66
C PHE A 164 2.76 25.59 15.95
N LEU A 165 2.05 25.74 17.06
CA LEU A 165 1.30 26.94 17.48
C LEU A 165 1.67 27.37 18.92
N PRO A 166 2.96 27.60 19.23
CA PRO A 166 3.42 28.08 20.53
C PRO A 166 2.74 29.39 20.98
N GLU A 167 2.32 30.24 20.04
CA GLU A 167 1.53 31.46 20.28
C GLU A 167 0.14 31.21 20.89
N HIS A 168 -0.28 29.95 20.99
CA HIS A 168 -1.54 29.51 21.56
C HIS A 168 -1.34 28.48 22.69
N SER A 169 -0.11 28.32 23.19
CA SER A 169 0.24 27.33 24.22
C SER A 169 -0.39 27.61 25.58
N ASP A 170 -0.67 28.87 25.88
CA ASP A 170 -1.34 29.37 27.09
C ASP A 170 -2.85 29.08 27.11
N LYS A 171 -3.42 28.66 25.97
CA LYS A 171 -4.85 28.44 25.83
C LYS A 171 -5.26 27.08 26.37
N ARG A 172 -6.45 27.03 26.95
CA ARG A 172 -7.15 25.77 27.22
C ARG A 172 -7.68 25.20 25.91
N ARG A 173 -7.16 24.05 25.48
CA ARG A 173 -7.41 23.49 24.13
C ARG A 173 -8.22 22.20 24.17
N PHE A 174 -9.04 21.95 23.16
CA PHE A 174 -9.71 20.65 23.00
C PHE A 174 -10.00 20.35 21.52
N GLY A 175 -10.28 19.09 21.22
CA GLY A 175 -10.56 18.60 19.86
C GLY A 175 -12.04 18.28 19.63
N ILE A 176 -12.48 18.47 18.38
CA ILE A 176 -13.77 18.00 17.85
C ILE A 176 -13.49 17.11 16.63
N VAL A 177 -14.02 15.90 16.62
CA VAL A 177 -14.03 15.04 15.43
C VAL A 177 -15.40 15.19 14.76
N ALA A 178 -15.44 15.64 13.52
CA ALA A 178 -16.63 15.72 12.70
C ALA A 178 -16.65 14.55 11.71
N ALA A 179 -17.70 13.72 11.70
CA ALA A 179 -17.75 12.53 10.84
C ALA A 179 -19.09 12.37 10.11
N VAL A 180 -19.05 12.14 8.79
CA VAL A 180 -20.25 11.82 7.99
C VAL A 180 -20.74 10.40 8.28
N ASP A 181 -19.84 9.42 8.31
CA ASP A 181 -20.13 8.05 8.76
C ASP A 181 -19.27 7.68 9.99
N CYS A 182 -19.90 7.08 10.99
CA CYS A 182 -19.28 6.76 12.28
C CYS A 182 -20.04 5.62 12.95
N SER A 183 -19.34 4.53 13.24
CA SER A 183 -19.92 3.38 13.94
C SER A 183 -20.11 3.66 15.44
N PRO A 184 -20.98 2.90 16.14
CA PRO A 184 -21.12 3.00 17.58
C PRO A 184 -19.81 2.82 18.36
N GLU A 185 -18.94 1.92 17.89
CA GLU A 185 -17.63 1.65 18.48
C GLU A 185 -16.72 2.88 18.36
N MET A 186 -16.63 3.46 17.15
CA MET A 186 -15.83 4.68 16.92
C MET A 186 -16.36 5.85 17.74
N LYS A 187 -17.68 6.01 17.83
CA LYS A 187 -18.33 7.01 18.68
C LYS A 187 -17.92 6.87 20.15
N ASN A 188 -17.85 5.66 20.67
CA ASN A 188 -17.37 5.40 22.02
C ASN A 188 -15.89 5.73 22.19
N GLN A 189 -15.05 5.35 21.21
CA GLN A 189 -13.61 5.64 21.25
C GLN A 189 -13.31 7.14 21.22
N VAL A 190 -13.96 7.93 20.35
CA VAL A 190 -13.82 9.40 20.32
C VAL A 190 -14.09 10.01 21.69
N ARG A 191 -15.17 9.55 22.34
CA ARG A 191 -15.57 10.02 23.66
C ARG A 191 -14.58 9.58 24.74
N GLN A 192 -14.09 8.34 24.70
CA GLN A 192 -13.08 7.84 25.64
C GLN A 192 -11.75 8.59 25.52
N ARG A 193 -11.36 9.01 24.32
CA ARG A 193 -10.19 9.88 24.09
C ARG A 193 -10.43 11.33 24.56
N GLY A 194 -11.67 11.69 24.86
CA GLY A 194 -12.06 13.00 25.37
C GLY A 194 -12.29 14.04 24.26
N PHE A 195 -12.61 13.62 23.04
CA PHE A 195 -12.95 14.53 21.96
C PHE A 195 -14.48 14.69 21.84
N TYR A 196 -14.93 15.88 21.46
CA TYR A 196 -16.32 16.04 21.02
C TYR A 196 -16.53 15.31 19.69
N LEU A 197 -17.74 14.77 19.50
CA LEU A 197 -18.16 14.21 18.21
C LEU A 197 -19.23 15.12 17.59
N ALA A 198 -19.02 15.51 16.33
CA ALA A 198 -20.02 16.13 15.49
C ALA A 198 -20.44 15.18 14.36
N ARG A 199 -21.74 15.11 14.08
CA ARG A 199 -22.33 14.20 13.08
C ARG A 199 -23.22 14.99 12.16
N ILE A 200 -23.34 14.54 10.91
CA ILE A 200 -24.32 15.10 9.97
C ILE A 200 -25.74 14.71 10.41
N GLN A 201 -26.62 15.70 10.49
CA GLN A 201 -28.06 15.59 10.72
C GLN A 201 -28.73 16.64 9.83
N ASP A 202 -29.70 16.24 8.99
CA ASP A 202 -30.41 17.13 8.05
C ASP A 202 -29.44 18.08 7.30
N GLU A 203 -28.40 17.50 6.71
CA GLU A 203 -27.33 18.18 5.93
C GLU A 203 -26.34 19.03 6.73
N LEU A 204 -26.58 19.26 8.02
CA LEU A 204 -25.71 20.07 8.87
C LEU A 204 -24.98 19.22 9.90
N PHE A 205 -23.74 19.59 10.23
CA PHE A 205 -23.04 18.95 11.34
C PHE A 205 -23.50 19.56 12.67
N VAL A 206 -23.89 18.68 13.59
CA VAL A 206 -24.29 19.05 14.95
C VAL A 206 -23.54 18.20 15.97
N LEU A 207 -23.42 18.69 17.20
CA LEU A 207 -22.81 17.93 18.29
C LEU A 207 -23.68 16.72 18.63
N ASP A 208 -23.06 15.54 18.58
CA ASP A 208 -23.64 14.26 18.99
C ASP A 208 -23.17 13.83 20.40
N SER A 209 -22.20 14.54 20.97
CA SER A 209 -21.82 14.36 22.38
C SER A 209 -22.96 14.79 23.33
N PRO A 210 -23.21 14.05 24.43
CA PRO A 210 -24.19 14.44 25.44
C PRO A 210 -23.85 15.81 26.07
N GLU A 211 -24.84 16.52 26.59
CA GLU A 211 -24.62 17.81 27.27
C GLU A 211 -23.70 17.70 28.50
N SER A 212 -23.73 16.56 29.18
CA SER A 212 -22.86 16.25 30.32
C SER A 212 -21.42 15.95 29.93
N PHE A 213 -21.13 15.78 28.63
CA PHE A 213 -19.78 15.45 28.18
C PHE A 213 -18.81 16.59 28.49
N ARG A 214 -17.63 16.20 28.99
CA ARG A 214 -16.50 17.10 29.23
C ARG A 214 -15.34 16.62 28.38
N PRO A 215 -14.80 17.47 27.49
CA PRO A 215 -13.68 17.08 26.67
C PRO A 215 -12.42 16.96 27.54
N ARG A 216 -11.46 16.21 27.04
CA ARG A 216 -10.08 16.31 27.50
C ARG A 216 -9.54 17.67 27.07
N TYR A 217 -9.07 18.42 28.04
CA TYR A 217 -8.34 19.66 27.78
C TYR A 217 -6.84 19.38 27.63
N PHE A 218 -6.20 20.09 26.72
CA PHE A 218 -4.76 20.06 26.44
C PHE A 218 -4.19 21.46 26.73
N GLY A 219 -2.93 21.51 27.18
CA GLY A 219 -2.25 22.72 27.65
C GLY A 219 -2.30 22.93 29.16
N CYS A 220 -1.80 24.08 29.63
CA CYS A 220 -1.69 24.37 31.06
C CYS A 220 -3.06 24.37 31.75
N VAL A 221 -3.12 23.64 32.87
CA VAL A 221 -4.24 23.61 33.83
C VAL A 221 -4.16 24.82 34.73
#